data_AF-A0A9D5WJG5-F1
#
_entry.id   AF-A0A9D5WJG5-F1
#
_cell.length_a   1.000
_cell.length_b   1.000
_cell.length_c   1.000
_cell.angle_alpha   90.00
_cell.angle_beta   90.00
_cell.angle_gamma   90.00
#
_symmetry.space_group_name_H-M   'P 1'
#
loop_
_entity.id
_entity.type
_entity.pdbx_description
1 polymer ?
#
loop_
_entity_poly.entity_id
_entity_poly.type
_entity_poly.pdbx_seq_one_letter_code
_entity_poly.pdbx_strand_id
1 'polypeptide(L)'
;YALELSEEALQVAARNFDTLRAATGRSVQLYRDDLFRLVESTEGALPRGLDLIVSNPPYIHPEEAAAMSPQVLEHEPHLALFAPETSPIAYYLALARLVQQGYLRPGGSLWVELNPRYAEETLEAMRRIVGPEACTAELLRDLSGKLRFVHLRYSSQP
;
A
#
# COMPACT_ATOMS: atom_id res chain seq x y z
N TYR A 1 -10.92 -1.66 -7.84
CA TYR A 1 -11.29 -0.75 -6.73
C TYR A 1 -10.07 0.10 -6.40
N ALA A 2 -10.28 1.31 -5.89
CA ALA A 2 -9.22 2.19 -5.42
C ALA A 2 -9.69 2.90 -4.15
N LEU A 3 -8.77 3.15 -3.21
CA LEU A 3 -9.02 3.87 -1.96
C LEU A 3 -8.01 5.01 -1.91
N GLU A 4 -8.47 6.23 -1.65
CA GLU A 4 -7.66 7.43 -1.57
C GLU A 4 -8.23 8.36 -0.49
N LEU A 5 -7.35 8.97 0.30
CA LEU A 5 -7.74 9.84 1.41
C LEU A 5 -7.79 11.32 0.99
N SER A 6 -6.84 11.75 0.16
CA SER A 6 -6.73 13.16 -0.27
C SER A 6 -7.87 13.52 -1.23
N GLU A 7 -8.58 14.59 -0.90
CA GLU A 7 -9.64 15.13 -1.77
C GLU A 7 -9.08 15.62 -3.11
N GLU A 8 -7.90 16.22 -3.09
CA GLU A 8 -7.19 16.70 -4.27
C GLU A 8 -6.77 15.53 -5.17
N ALA A 9 -6.20 14.47 -4.59
CA ALA A 9 -5.80 13.26 -5.31
C ALA A 9 -7.02 12.52 -5.87
N LEU A 10 -8.13 12.47 -5.13
CA LEU A 10 -9.39 11.88 -5.58
C LEU A 10 -9.90 12.51 -6.87
N GLN A 11 -9.84 13.84 -6.99
CA GLN A 11 -10.27 14.55 -8.20
C GLN A 11 -9.40 14.20 -9.41
N VAL A 12 -8.09 14.03 -9.21
CA VAL A 12 -7.17 13.60 -10.27
C VAL A 12 -7.44 12.14 -10.64
N ALA A 13 -7.56 11.25 -9.66
CA ALA A 13 -7.84 9.84 -9.85
C ALA A 13 -9.16 9.61 -10.59
N ALA A 14 -10.23 10.33 -10.23
CA ALA A 14 -11.52 10.27 -10.90
C ALA A 14 -11.41 10.61 -12.40
N ARG A 15 -10.74 11.72 -12.73
CA ARG A 15 -10.50 12.11 -14.14
C ARG A 15 -9.69 11.08 -14.92
N ASN A 16 -8.68 10.48 -14.28
CA ASN A 16 -7.88 9.43 -14.89
C ASN A 16 -8.72 8.16 -15.15
N PHE A 17 -9.59 7.79 -14.21
CA PHE A 17 -10.48 6.63 -14.37
C PHE A 17 -11.59 6.87 -15.39
N ASP A 18 -12.12 8.09 -15.50
CA ASP A 18 -13.06 8.46 -16.57
C ASP A 18 -12.41 8.33 -17.95
N THR A 19 -11.17 8.81 -18.08
CA THR A 19 -10.37 8.67 -19.31
C THR A 19 -10.13 7.19 -19.64
N LEU A 20 -9.73 6.38 -18.65
CA LEU A 20 -9.53 4.94 -18.81
C LEU A 20 -10.82 4.24 -19.25
N ARG A 21 -11.96 4.62 -18.66
CA ARG A 21 -13.27 4.06 -19.01
C ARG A 21 -13.65 4.40 -20.44
N ALA A 22 -13.46 5.64 -20.87
CA ALA A 22 -13.71 6.05 -22.25
C ALA A 22 -12.85 5.27 -23.25
N ALA A 23 -11.58 5.00 -22.92
CA ALA A 23 -10.65 4.31 -23.80
C ALA A 23 -10.83 2.78 -23.83
N THR A 24 -11.22 2.16 -22.71
CA THR A 24 -11.16 0.69 -22.55
C THR A 24 -12.48 0.03 -22.16
N GLY A 25 -13.50 0.81 -21.79
CA GLY A 25 -14.74 0.32 -21.19
C GLY A 25 -14.60 -0.20 -19.75
N ARG A 26 -13.39 -0.22 -19.18
CA ARG A 26 -13.14 -0.69 -17.80
C ARG A 26 -13.48 0.40 -16.80
N SER A 27 -14.07 0.03 -15.68
CA SER A 27 -14.42 0.96 -14.61
C SER A 27 -13.65 0.66 -13.33
N VAL A 28 -13.39 1.71 -12.55
CA VAL A 28 -12.80 1.61 -11.22
C VAL A 28 -13.76 2.27 -10.24
N GLN A 29 -14.14 1.53 -9.20
CA GLN A 29 -14.85 2.11 -8.05
C GLN A 29 -13.82 2.73 -7.11
N LEU A 30 -13.93 4.03 -6.91
CA LEU A 30 -13.05 4.85 -6.09
C LEU A 30 -13.74 5.21 -4.77
N TYR A 31 -13.09 4.93 -3.65
CA TYR A 31 -13.57 5.21 -2.31
C TYR A 31 -12.71 6.28 -1.66
N ARG A 32 -13.36 7.25 -1.00
CA ARG A 32 -12.69 8.19 -0.11
C ARG A 32 -12.66 7.60 1.30
N ASP A 33 -11.51 7.06 1.71
CA ASP A 33 -11.36 6.51 3.06
C ASP A 33 -9.87 6.48 3.46
N ASP A 34 -9.62 6.27 4.75
CA ASP A 34 -8.29 6.11 5.33
C ASP A 34 -7.96 4.61 5.51
N LEU A 35 -6.74 4.21 5.16
CA LEU A 35 -6.31 2.80 5.28
C LEU A 35 -6.31 2.29 6.73
N PHE A 36 -5.88 3.10 7.70
CA PHE A 36 -5.90 2.74 9.11
C PHE A 36 -7.34 2.61 9.62
N ARG A 37 -8.23 3.53 9.23
CA ARG A 37 -9.66 3.43 9.53
C ARG A 37 -10.28 2.16 8.92
N LEU A 38 -9.92 1.83 7.68
CA LEU A 38 -10.40 0.62 7.02
C LEU A 38 -10.01 -0.66 7.78
N VAL A 39 -8.80 -0.69 8.35
CA VAL A 39 -8.31 -1.81 9.16
C VAL A 39 -9.05 -1.91 10.50
N GLU A 40 -9.46 -0.78 11.09
CA GLU A 40 -10.18 -0.76 12.37
C GLU A 40 -11.69 -1.03 12.24
N SER A 41 -12.27 -0.83 11.06
CA SER A 41 -13.70 -0.98 10.80
C SER A 41 -14.11 -2.45 10.57
N THR A 42 -15.28 -2.83 11.08
CA THR A 42 -15.97 -4.08 10.72
C THR A 42 -16.79 -3.96 9.43
N GLU A 43 -17.20 -2.73 9.08
CA GLU A 43 -17.92 -2.36 7.87
C GLU A 43 -16.93 -1.72 6.88
N GLY A 44 -16.15 -2.57 6.21
CA GLY A 44 -15.15 -2.12 5.25
C GLY A 44 -15.76 -1.58 3.96
N ALA A 45 -15.24 -0.46 3.45
CA ALA A 45 -15.67 0.12 2.17
C ALA A 45 -15.25 -0.73 0.95
N LEU A 46 -14.20 -1.56 1.10
CA LEU A 46 -13.69 -2.43 0.04
C LEU A 46 -14.26 -3.85 0.14
N PRO A 47 -14.47 -4.54 -0.99
CA PRO A 47 -14.87 -5.94 -0.96
C PRO A 47 -13.75 -6.84 -0.44
N ARG A 48 -14.14 -7.95 0.19
CA ARG A 48 -13.23 -9.01 0.63
C ARG A 48 -12.92 -9.98 -0.51
N GLY A 49 -11.87 -10.78 -0.35
CA GLY A 49 -11.50 -11.84 -1.29
C GLY A 49 -10.90 -11.36 -2.62
N LEU A 50 -10.22 -10.21 -2.61
CA LEU A 50 -9.51 -9.67 -3.77
C LEU A 50 -8.42 -10.63 -4.25
N ASP A 51 -8.20 -10.68 -5.56
CA ASP A 51 -7.09 -11.39 -6.19
C ASP A 51 -5.73 -10.72 -5.94
N LEU A 52 -5.75 -9.38 -5.91
CA LEU A 52 -4.56 -8.56 -5.92
C LEU A 52 -4.82 -7.28 -5.13
N ILE A 53 -3.88 -6.95 -4.24
CA ILE A 53 -3.76 -5.64 -3.61
C ILE A 53 -2.43 -5.05 -4.05
N VAL A 54 -2.44 -3.82 -4.54
CA VAL A 54 -1.24 -3.06 -4.89
C VAL A 54 -1.27 -1.75 -4.14
N SER A 55 -0.15 -1.35 -3.55
CA SER A 55 -0.03 -0.06 -2.88
C SER A 55 1.35 0.55 -3.06
N ASN A 56 1.40 1.86 -3.23
CA ASN A 56 2.61 2.66 -3.09
C ASN A 56 2.36 3.66 -1.96
N PRO A 57 2.43 3.22 -0.69
CA PRO A 57 2.11 4.07 0.43
C PRO A 57 3.20 5.12 0.67
N PRO A 58 2.91 6.22 1.36
CA PRO A 58 3.93 7.14 1.86
C PRO A 58 4.94 6.38 2.74
N TYR A 59 6.24 6.53 2.46
CA TYR A 59 7.30 5.72 3.10
C TYR A 59 8.50 6.52 3.59
N ILE A 60 8.46 7.85 3.47
CA ILE A 60 9.55 8.72 3.91
C ILE A 60 9.34 9.00 5.39
N HIS A 61 10.35 8.74 6.21
CA HIS A 61 10.29 9.16 7.60
C HIS A 61 10.54 10.67 7.71
N PRO A 62 9.86 11.44 8.59
CA PRO A 62 10.09 12.87 8.73
C PRO A 62 11.54 13.26 9.05
N GLU A 63 12.30 12.40 9.72
CA GLU A 63 13.75 12.60 9.94
C GLU A 63 14.56 12.55 8.64
N GLU A 64 14.09 11.83 7.61
CA GLU A 64 14.70 11.79 6.28
C GLU A 64 14.38 13.05 5.46
N ALA A 65 13.35 13.81 5.84
CA ALA A 65 12.99 15.07 5.19
C ALA A 65 14.15 16.06 5.17
N ALA A 66 14.97 16.07 6.23
CA ALA A 66 16.14 16.95 6.32
C ALA A 66 17.20 16.69 5.24
N ALA A 67 17.22 15.50 4.62
CA ALA A 67 18.12 15.13 3.55
C ALA A 67 17.46 15.17 2.16
N MET A 68 16.17 15.53 2.07
CA MET A 68 15.45 15.60 0.80
C MET A 68 15.77 16.88 0.02
N SER A 69 15.71 16.80 -1.30
CA SER A 69 15.87 18.00 -2.11
C SER A 69 14.69 18.96 -1.84
N PRO A 70 14.94 20.28 -1.81
CA PRO A 70 13.88 21.28 -1.62
C PRO A 70 12.73 21.11 -2.62
N GLN A 71 13.05 20.66 -3.84
CA GLN A 71 12.08 20.44 -4.91
C GLN A 71 11.01 19.40 -4.54
N VAL A 72 11.36 18.31 -3.85
CA VAL A 72 10.37 17.29 -3.46
C VAL A 72 9.53 17.79 -2.29
N LEU A 73 10.14 18.47 -1.32
CA LEU A 73 9.43 19.02 -0.16
C LEU A 73 8.47 20.16 -0.52
N GLU A 74 8.81 20.95 -1.54
CA GLU A 74 8.03 22.13 -1.95
C GLU A 74 6.91 21.81 -2.95
N HIS A 75 6.98 20.70 -3.68
CA HIS A 75 6.07 20.43 -4.81
C HIS A 75 5.17 19.19 -4.62
N GLU A 76 5.54 18.25 -3.74
CA GLU A 76 4.73 17.07 -3.47
C GLU A 76 3.88 17.26 -2.20
N PRO A 77 2.60 16.82 -2.18
CA PRO A 77 1.77 16.90 -0.99
C PRO A 77 2.37 16.11 0.18
N HIS A 78 2.46 16.72 1.36
CA HIS A 78 3.01 16.07 2.57
C HIS A 78 2.36 14.71 2.89
N LEU A 79 1.04 14.59 2.69
CA LEU A 79 0.29 13.35 2.91
C LEU A 79 0.73 12.20 2.00
N ALA A 80 1.27 12.50 0.81
CA ALA A 80 1.76 11.51 -0.13
C ALA A 80 3.21 11.07 0.16
N LEU A 81 3.95 11.83 0.97
CA LEU A 81 5.37 11.61 1.22
C LEU A 81 5.63 10.85 2.52
N PHE A 82 5.02 11.31 3.62
CA PHE A 82 5.46 10.93 4.95
C PHE A 82 4.69 9.76 5.55
N ALA A 83 5.45 8.76 6.03
CA ALA A 83 4.93 7.76 6.94
C ALA A 83 4.63 8.40 8.32
N PRO A 84 3.73 7.82 9.13
CA PRO A 84 3.51 8.29 10.50
C PRO A 84 4.82 8.35 11.29
N GLU A 85 5.03 9.44 12.06
CA GLU A 85 6.21 9.64 12.91
C GLU A 85 6.45 8.47 13.89
N THR A 86 5.38 7.80 14.29
CA THR A 86 5.43 6.69 15.25
C THR A 86 6.01 5.41 14.67
N SER A 87 5.97 5.23 13.34
CA SER A 87 6.54 4.07 12.68
C SER A 87 6.69 4.28 11.17
N PRO A 88 7.92 4.20 10.61
CA PRO A 88 8.16 4.30 9.17
C PRO A 88 7.54 3.15 8.38
N ILE A 89 7.08 2.09 9.07
CA ILE A 89 6.50 0.90 8.47
C ILE A 89 5.00 0.75 8.70
N ALA A 90 4.32 1.73 9.32
CA ALA A 90 2.92 1.64 9.75
C ALA A 90 1.95 1.22 8.63
N TYR A 91 2.09 1.79 7.43
CA TYR A 91 1.24 1.46 6.29
C TYR A 91 1.39 0.00 5.84
N TYR A 92 2.60 -0.55 5.87
CA TYR A 92 2.83 -1.96 5.52
C TYR A 92 2.18 -2.90 6.54
N LEU A 93 2.23 -2.54 7.82
CA LEU A 93 1.55 -3.30 8.88
C LEU A 93 0.03 -3.28 8.68
N ALA A 94 -0.54 -2.14 8.30
CA ALA A 94 -1.96 -2.01 7.99
C ALA A 94 -2.35 -2.89 6.79
N LEU A 95 -1.57 -2.87 5.71
CA LEU A 95 -1.79 -3.74 4.54
C LEU A 95 -1.72 -5.23 4.88
N ALA A 96 -0.76 -5.64 5.72
CA ALA A 96 -0.67 -7.02 6.20
C ALA A 96 -1.90 -7.43 7.05
N ARG A 97 -2.45 -6.51 7.85
CA ARG A 97 -3.70 -6.76 8.60
C ARG A 97 -4.91 -6.92 7.68
N LEU A 98 -4.99 -6.17 6.57
CA LEU A 98 -6.05 -6.38 5.58
C LEU A 98 -6.02 -7.81 5.02
N VAL A 99 -4.82 -8.37 4.77
CA VAL A 99 -4.68 -9.77 4.34
C VAL A 99 -5.29 -10.71 5.38
N GLN A 100 -4.96 -10.57 6.67
CA GLN A 100 -5.53 -11.39 7.74
C GLN A 100 -7.04 -11.25 7.88
N GLN A 101 -7.56 -10.04 7.63
CA GLN A 101 -9.00 -9.77 7.64
C GLN A 101 -9.70 -10.37 6.41
N GLY A 102 -9.00 -11.03 5.49
CA GLY A 102 -9.59 -11.68 4.33
C GLY A 102 -9.93 -10.72 3.20
N TYR A 103 -9.36 -9.51 3.19
CA TYR A 103 -9.44 -8.65 2.01
C TYR A 103 -8.71 -9.28 0.82
N LEU A 104 -7.68 -10.08 1.07
CA LEU A 104 -6.99 -10.87 0.05
C LEU A 104 -7.44 -12.33 0.15
N ARG A 105 -7.83 -12.93 -0.98
CA ARG A 105 -8.21 -14.35 -1.00
C ARG A 105 -6.97 -15.26 -0.91
N PRO A 106 -7.11 -16.52 -0.45
CA PRO A 106 -6.06 -17.52 -0.62
C PRO A 106 -5.59 -17.64 -2.08
N GLY A 107 -4.29 -17.64 -2.30
CA GLY A 107 -3.64 -17.59 -3.61
C GLY A 107 -3.53 -16.18 -4.21
N GLY A 108 -4.13 -15.17 -3.57
CA GLY A 108 -4.01 -13.77 -3.95
C GLY A 108 -2.63 -13.18 -3.64
N SER A 109 -2.33 -12.02 -4.22
CA SER A 109 -1.03 -11.36 -4.07
C SER A 109 -1.16 -9.93 -3.52
N LEU A 110 -0.19 -9.53 -2.70
CA LEU A 110 0.00 -8.17 -2.22
C LEU A 110 1.34 -7.68 -2.77
N TRP A 111 1.31 -6.54 -3.46
CA TRP A 111 2.49 -5.86 -3.98
C TRP A 111 2.59 -4.47 -3.37
N VAL A 112 3.73 -4.18 -2.74
CA VAL A 112 3.91 -2.89 -2.07
C VAL A 112 5.28 -2.31 -2.40
N GLU A 113 5.31 -1.04 -2.82
CA GLU A 113 6.55 -0.27 -2.91
C GLU A 113 6.99 0.17 -1.50
N LEU A 114 8.30 0.15 -1.22
CA LEU A 114 8.84 0.46 0.10
C LEU A 114 10.09 1.34 0.09
N ASN A 115 10.42 1.88 1.26
CA ASN A 115 11.70 2.51 1.50
C ASN A 115 12.80 1.44 1.69
N PRO A 116 13.86 1.41 0.86
CA PRO A 116 14.93 0.40 0.95
C PRO A 116 15.58 0.30 2.33
N ARG A 117 15.58 1.38 3.11
CA ARG A 117 16.13 1.41 4.46
C ARG A 117 15.44 0.44 5.41
N TYR A 118 14.14 0.23 5.22
CA TYR A 118 13.30 -0.60 6.09
C TYR A 118 12.86 -1.89 5.40
N ALA A 119 13.50 -2.28 4.29
CA ALA A 119 13.05 -3.39 3.44
C ALA A 119 12.93 -4.73 4.20
N GLU A 120 14.01 -5.14 4.87
CA GLU A 120 14.06 -6.41 5.62
C GLU A 120 13.12 -6.39 6.83
N GLU A 121 13.10 -5.29 7.58
CA GLU A 121 12.21 -5.10 8.73
C GLU A 121 10.73 -5.17 8.30
N THR A 122 10.40 -4.51 7.19
CA THR A 122 9.05 -4.51 6.61
C THR A 122 8.63 -5.91 6.20
N LEU A 123 9.50 -6.64 5.48
CA LEU A 123 9.22 -8.02 5.06
C LEU A 123 8.95 -8.92 6.27
N GLU A 124 9.81 -8.87 7.29
CA GLU A 124 9.68 -9.70 8.48
C GLU A 124 8.41 -9.36 9.27
N ALA A 125 8.10 -8.07 9.43
CA ALA A 125 6.92 -7.62 10.14
C ALA A 125 5.62 -8.01 9.43
N MET A 126 5.55 -7.83 8.10
CA MET A 126 4.40 -8.25 7.30
C MET A 126 4.19 -9.75 7.37
N ARG A 127 5.26 -10.55 7.22
CA ARG A 127 5.19 -12.02 7.32
C ARG A 127 4.74 -12.47 8.71
N ARG A 128 5.20 -11.82 9.77
CA ARG A 128 4.78 -12.11 11.15
C ARG A 128 3.31 -11.83 11.38
N ILE A 129 2.81 -10.72 10.84
CA ILE A 129 1.38 -10.37 10.91
C ILE A 129 0.58 -11.41 10.13
N VAL A 130 0.85 -11.62 8.84
CA VAL A 130 0.04 -12.55 8.01
C VAL A 130 0.10 -13.98 8.53
N GLY A 131 1.25 -14.40 9.04
CA GLY A 131 1.54 -15.76 9.46
C GLY A 131 2.60 -16.36 8.55
N PRO A 132 3.77 -16.77 9.09
CA PRO A 132 4.86 -17.35 8.29
C PRO A 132 4.47 -18.56 7.46
N GLU A 133 3.55 -19.38 7.96
CA GLU A 133 3.04 -20.58 7.26
C GLU A 133 1.86 -20.27 6.33
N ALA A 134 1.27 -19.08 6.47
CA ALA A 134 0.12 -18.62 5.70
C ALA A 134 0.53 -17.71 4.53
N CYS A 135 1.82 -17.53 4.25
CA CYS A 135 2.26 -16.74 3.11
C CYS A 135 3.67 -17.10 2.65
N THR A 136 3.97 -16.78 1.39
CA THR A 136 5.34 -16.56 0.94
C THR A 136 5.54 -15.06 0.73
N ALA A 137 6.73 -14.56 1.02
CA ALA A 137 7.06 -13.17 0.82
C ALA A 137 8.51 -13.01 0.37
N GLU A 138 8.74 -12.09 -0.58
CA GLU A 138 10.06 -11.81 -1.13
C GLU A 138 10.28 -10.31 -1.33
N LEU A 139 11.54 -9.89 -1.28
CA LEU A 139 11.98 -8.54 -1.61
C LEU A 139 12.52 -8.50 -3.05
N LEU A 140 12.05 -7.54 -3.83
CA LEU A 140 12.49 -7.34 -5.20
C LEU A 140 13.23 -6.02 -5.37
N ARG A 141 14.19 -6.02 -6.28
CA ARG A 141 14.96 -4.84 -6.66
C ARG A 141 14.29 -4.10 -7.80
N ASP A 142 14.39 -2.78 -7.79
CA ASP A 142 14.08 -1.95 -8.96
C ASP A 142 15.22 -2.00 -10.00
N LEU A 143 15.04 -1.27 -11.11
CA LEU A 143 16.03 -1.16 -12.19
C LEU A 143 17.34 -0.49 -11.74
N SER A 144 17.35 0.24 -10.63
CA SER A 144 18.55 0.84 -10.03
C SER A 144 19.26 -0.10 -9.04
N GLY A 145 18.74 -1.31 -8.85
CA GLY A 145 19.29 -2.32 -7.95
C GLY A 145 18.91 -2.14 -6.48
N LYS A 146 18.04 -1.18 -6.13
CA LYS A 146 17.59 -0.96 -4.75
C LYS A 146 16.44 -1.89 -4.41
N LEU A 147 16.43 -2.44 -3.18
CA LEU A 147 15.26 -3.18 -2.68
C LEU A 147 14.08 -2.22 -2.60
N ARG A 148 13.04 -2.48 -3.39
CA ARG A 148 11.98 -1.51 -3.61
C ARG A 148 10.59 -2.06 -3.49
N PHE A 149 10.43 -3.37 -3.61
CA PHE A 149 9.10 -3.98 -3.56
C PHE A 149 9.09 -5.17 -2.61
N VAL A 150 8.00 -5.31 -1.85
CA VAL A 150 7.58 -6.59 -1.27
C VAL A 150 6.54 -7.19 -2.18
N HIS A 151 6.72 -8.47 -2.50
CA HIS A 151 5.67 -9.32 -3.03
C HIS A 151 5.33 -10.36 -1.97
N LEU A 152 4.08 -10.37 -1.52
CA LEU A 152 3.55 -11.36 -0.60
C LEU A 152 2.42 -12.12 -1.28
N ARG A 153 2.52 -13.45 -1.31
CA ARG A 153 1.47 -14.34 -1.78
C ARG A 153 0.81 -15.01 -0.58
N TYR A 154 -0.49 -14.78 -0.43
CA TYR A 154 -1.25 -15.34 0.68
C TYR A 154 -1.63 -16.80 0.39
N SER A 155 -1.46 -17.65 1.38
CA SER A 155 -1.88 -19.05 1.39
C SER A 155 -2.90 -19.20 2.50
N SER A 156 -4.01 -19.91 2.27
CA SER A 156 -4.89 -20.25 3.39
C SER A 156 -4.08 -21.00 4.45
N GLN A 157 -4.34 -20.73 5.73
CA GLN A 157 -3.83 -21.60 6.77
C GLN A 157 -4.30 -23.04 6.49
N PRO A 158 -3.41 -24.05 6.65
CA PRO A 158 -3.85 -25.45 6.65
C PRO A 158 -4.82 -25.74 7.79
#